data_AF-A0A7J5HWZ9-F1
#
_entry.id   AF-A0A7J5HWZ9-F1
#
_cell.length_a   1.000
_cell.length_b   1.000
_cell.length_c   1.000
_cell.angle_alpha   90.00
_cell.angle_beta   90.00
_cell.angle_gamma   90.00
#
_symmetry.space_group_name_H-M   'P 1'
#
loop_
_entity.id
_entity.type
_entity.pdbx_description
1 polymer ?
#
loop_
_entity_poly.entity_id
_entity_poly.type
_entity_poly.pdbx_seq_one_letter_code
_entity_poly.pdbx_strand_id
1 'polypeptide(L)' 'MKKQSQSARGRYVSAEKVQTLFAQLGIELCSGRKRIRAARSEKSIIIYANGGTVNISFNEKGGTK' A
#
# COMPACT_ATOMS: atom_id res chain seq x y z
N MET A 1 -6.31 -32.75 -0.05
CA MET A 1 -5.86 -31.41 0.38
C MET A 1 -7.02 -30.70 1.05
N LYS A 2 -6.97 -30.47 2.37
CA LYS A 2 -8.01 -29.68 3.07
C LYS A 2 -7.88 -28.23 2.60
N LYS A 3 -8.94 -27.67 1.98
CA LYS A 3 -9.00 -26.25 1.63
C LYS A 3 -8.89 -25.46 2.93
N GLN A 4 -7.72 -24.87 3.20
CA GLN A 4 -7.56 -23.92 4.29
C GLN A 4 -8.60 -22.82 4.08
N SER A 5 -9.36 -22.54 5.14
CA SER A 5 -10.34 -21.47 5.20
C SER A 5 -9.71 -20.20 4.63
N GLN A 6 -10.12 -19.81 3.41
CA GLN A 6 -9.69 -18.56 2.80
C GLN A 6 -10.10 -17.47 3.78
N SER A 7 -9.11 -16.89 4.47
CA SER A 7 -9.39 -15.86 5.45
C SER A 7 -10.14 -14.74 4.73
N ALA A 8 -11.23 -14.25 5.32
CA ALA A 8 -11.96 -13.09 4.80
C ALA A 8 -11.10 -11.79 4.75
N ARG A 9 -9.81 -11.88 5.11
CA ARG A 9 -8.87 -10.77 5.31
C ARG A 9 -7.94 -10.51 4.12
N GLY A 10 -8.12 -11.19 3.00
CA GLY A 10 -7.38 -10.89 1.78
C GLY A 10 -7.15 -12.10 0.88
N ARG A 11 -6.74 -11.82 -0.36
CA ARG A 11 -6.32 -12.83 -1.33
C ARG A 11 -4.81 -12.75 -1.49
N TYR A 12 -4.16 -13.91 -1.60
CA TYR A 12 -2.78 -13.96 -2.07
C TYR A 12 -2.74 -13.41 -3.50
N VAL A 13 -1.85 -12.46 -3.72
CA VAL A 13 -1.57 -11.87 -5.04
C VAL A 13 -0.07 -12.03 -5.31
N SER A 14 0.33 -12.11 -6.57
CA SER A 14 1.74 -12.17 -6.92
C SER A 14 2.45 -10.88 -6.49
N ALA A 15 3.72 -10.99 -6.14
CA ALA A 15 4.55 -9.83 -5.82
C ALA A 15 4.59 -8.83 -6.99
N GLU A 16 4.67 -9.34 -8.22
CA GLU A 16 4.62 -8.53 -9.45
C GLU A 16 3.34 -7.68 -9.52
N LYS A 17 2.18 -8.27 -9.22
CA LYS A 17 0.91 -7.54 -9.23
C LYS A 17 0.92 -6.40 -8.20
N VAL A 18 1.52 -6.63 -7.03
CA VAL A 18 1.66 -5.59 -6.01
C VAL A 18 2.62 -4.48 -6.46
N GLN A 19 3.74 -4.83 -7.11
CA GLN A 19 4.67 -3.86 -7.68
C GLN A 19 3.99 -2.98 -8.74
N THR A 20 3.22 -3.57 -9.66
CA THR A 20 2.48 -2.83 -10.68
C THR A 20 1.49 -1.85 -10.05
N LEU A 21 0.74 -2.28 -9.02
CA LEU A 21 -0.21 -1.43 -8.31
C LEU A 21 0.49 -0.22 -7.67
N PHE A 22 1.64 -0.43 -7.02
CA PHE A 22 2.40 0.68 -6.44
C PHE A 22 2.97 1.65 -7.48
N ALA A 23 3.43 1.14 -8.64
CA ALA A 23 3.91 1.98 -9.73
C ALA A 23 2.79 2.87 -10.29
N GLN A 24 1.61 2.29 -10.58
CA GLN A 24 0.45 3.02 -11.08
C GLN A 24 -0.02 4.08 -10.07
N LEU A 25 -0.15 3.71 -8.80
CA LEU A 25 -0.52 4.65 -7.73
C LEU A 25 0.47 5.82 -7.64
N GLY A 26 1.77 5.54 -7.72
CA GLY A 26 2.81 6.58 -7.72
C GLY A 26 2.66 7.57 -8.88
N ILE A 27 2.36 7.08 -10.09
CA ILE A 27 2.14 7.93 -11.27
C ILE A 27 0.90 8.81 -11.06
N GLU A 28 -0.22 8.24 -10.61
CA GLU A 28 -1.47 8.98 -10.37
C GLU A 28 -1.29 10.06 -9.30
N LEU A 29 -0.61 9.74 -8.19
CA LEU A 29 -0.32 10.70 -7.12
C LEU A 29 0.66 11.79 -7.53
N CYS A 30 1.51 11.56 -8.52
CA CYS A 30 2.50 12.55 -8.98
C CYS A 30 2.08 13.31 -10.25
N SER A 31 1.04 12.85 -10.95
CA SER A 31 0.61 13.44 -12.23
C SER A 31 0.30 14.93 -12.09
N GLY A 32 0.88 15.73 -13.00
CA GLY A 32 0.72 17.19 -13.03
C GLY A 32 1.40 17.95 -11.88
N ARG A 33 2.16 17.28 -10.99
CA ARG A 33 2.75 17.88 -9.80
C ARG A 33 4.28 17.84 -9.87
N LYS A 34 4.92 19.01 -9.72
CA LYS A 34 6.39 19.12 -9.61
C LYS A 34 6.93 18.64 -8.26
N ARG A 35 6.12 18.71 -7.21
CA ARG A 35 6.46 18.32 -5.84
C ARG A 35 5.24 17.72 -5.16
N ILE A 36 5.47 16.76 -4.27
CA ILE A 36 4.43 16.11 -3.47
C ILE A 36 4.75 16.32 -1.99
N ARG A 37 3.72 16.67 -1.21
CA ARG A 37 3.83 16.70 0.25
C ARG A 37 3.66 15.28 0.75
N ALA A 38 4.66 14.78 1.46
CA ALA A 38 4.63 13.47 2.09
C ALA A 38 5.32 13.51 3.45
N ALA A 39 4.93 12.61 4.34
CA ALA A 39 5.58 12.38 5.62
C ALA A 39 5.82 10.88 5.80
N ARG A 40 6.96 10.53 6.38
CA ARG A 40 7.28 9.14 6.77
C ARG A 40 7.44 9.08 8.28
N SER A 41 6.84 8.07 8.88
CA SER A 41 7.07 7.66 10.26
C SER A 41 7.62 6.24 10.28
N GLU A 42 7.94 5.73 11.47
CA GLU A 42 8.30 4.33 11.67
C GLU A 42 7.19 3.39 11.20
N LYS A 43 5.93 3.78 11.40
CA LYS A 43 4.75 2.94 11.18
C LYS A 43 3.95 3.31 9.96
N SER A 44 4.33 4.34 9.21
CA SER A 44 3.56 4.77 8.03
C SER A 44 4.30 5.64 7.04
N ILE A 45 3.74 5.71 5.82
CA ILE A 45 3.99 6.75 4.84
C ILE A 45 2.66 7.43 4.54
N ILE A 46 2.60 8.75 4.68
CA ILE A 46 1.42 9.56 4.36
C ILE A 46 1.74 10.46 3.18
N ILE A 47 0.94 10.37 2.12
CA ILE A 47 1.02 11.22 0.93
C ILE A 47 -0.22 12.11 0.90
N TYR A 48 -0.04 13.42 0.82
CA TYR A 48 -1.16 14.38 0.78
C TYR A 48 -1.51 14.67 -0.68
N ALA A 49 -2.76 14.39 -1.08
CA ALA A 49 -3.23 14.53 -2.46
C ALA A 49 -4.70 14.97 -2.52
N ASN A 50 -5.02 15.90 -3.44
CA ASN A 50 -6.39 16.32 -3.80
C ASN A 50 -7.35 16.52 -2.62
N GLY A 51 -6.94 17.26 -1.60
CA GLY A 51 -7.78 17.56 -0.43
C GLY A 51 -7.89 16.39 0.59
N GLY A 52 -7.19 15.28 0.37
CA GLY A 52 -7.13 14.14 1.27
C GLY A 52 -5.72 13.56 1.43
N THR A 53 -5.65 12.31 1.88
CA THR A 53 -4.40 11.60 2.15
C THR A 53 -4.45 10.14 1.74
N VAL A 54 -3.36 9.65 1.16
CA VAL A 54 -3.07 8.21 1.04
C VAL A 54 -2.15 7.82 2.20
N ASN A 55 -2.54 6.81 2.97
CA ASN A 55 -1.77 6.29 4.10
C ASN A 55 -1.39 4.82 3.87
N ILE A 56 -0.09 4.54 3.85
CA ILE A 56 0.46 3.18 3.86
C ILE A 56 0.94 2.91 5.28
N SER A 57 0.28 2.01 6.00
CA SER A 57 0.61 1.67 7.39
C SER A 57 1.35 0.33 7.48
N PHE A 58 2.45 0.32 8.24
CA PHE A 58 3.23 -0.87 8.56
C PHE A 58 2.72 -1.44 9.88
N ASN A 59 1.93 -2.52 9.82
CA ASN A 59 1.49 -3.20 11.02
C ASN A 59 2.56 -4.20 11.48
N GLU A 60 2.99 -4.10 12.74
CA GLU A 60 3.92 -5.05 13.38
C GLU A 60 3.36 -6.49 13.44
N LYS A 61 2.04 -6.66 13.25
CA LYS A 61 1.38 -7.97 13.24
C LYS A 61 1.37 -8.61 11.85
N GLY A 62 2.58 -8.93 11.39
CA GLY A 62 2.84 -10.00 10.44
C GLY A 62 3.73 -11.05 11.12
N GLY A 63 3.31 -11.54 12.29
CA GLY A 63 4.05 -12.54 13.05
C GLY A 63 4.41 -13.74 12.19
N THR A 64 5.66 -14.16 12.30
CA THR A 64 6.20 -15.43 11.80
C THR A 64 5.18 -16.55 11.97
N LYS A 65 4.77 -17.15 10.85
CA LYS A 65 4.31 -18.52 10.82
C LYS A 65 5.45 -19.38 10.32
#